data_AF-A0A4R2KGM9-F1
#
_entry.id   AF-A0A4R2KGM9-F1
#
_cell.length_a   1.000
_cell.length_b   1.000
_cell.length_c   1.000
_cell.angle_alpha   90.00
_cell.angle_beta   90.00
_cell.angle_gamma   90.00
#
_symmetry.space_group_name_H-M   'P 1'
#
loop_
_entity.id
_entity.type
_entity.pdbx_description
1 polymer ?
#
loop_
_entity_poly.entity_id
_entity_poly.type
_entity_poly.pdbx_seq_one_letter_code
_entity_poly.pdbx_strand_id
1 'polypeptide(L)'
;MDGKTIRHMRRRLGVTQRQLADRLDVDQGTVSRWERGVERPRPRREAELLKLLRDNEDRRHLARSLALVRHDVQTAALLDARLRLVEVSATGRAHFRARGYDPSALLGTDFERYTDRLGCPELAEHLLRSGLQGGDSLLFRFTANFRGAGHTTIWEPLLEDGRVVGVLTYVASYFAFPDNGDVSIERVDFIPADGSDLVLLHEGVRSGAIRQGPAQVLRL
;
A
#
# COMPACT_ATOMS: atom_id res chain seq x y z
N MET A 1 -12.12 17.98 -19.29
CA MET A 1 -12.78 16.67 -19.02
C MET A 1 -14.06 16.53 -19.84
N ASP A 2 -14.40 15.33 -20.38
CA ASP A 2 -15.64 15.14 -21.15
C ASP A 2 -16.84 14.69 -20.27
N GLY A 3 -18.06 14.79 -20.81
CA GLY A 3 -19.29 14.47 -20.07
C GLY A 3 -19.44 13.00 -19.67
N LYS A 4 -18.90 12.07 -20.49
CA LYS A 4 -18.89 10.63 -20.16
C LYS A 4 -18.01 10.35 -18.94
N THR A 5 -16.86 10.99 -18.87
CA THR A 5 -15.90 10.90 -17.77
C THR A 5 -16.54 11.40 -16.47
N ILE A 6 -17.20 12.56 -16.49
CA ILE A 6 -17.88 13.13 -15.31
C ILE A 6 -18.97 12.19 -14.79
N ARG A 7 -19.78 11.63 -15.69
CA ARG A 7 -20.81 10.64 -15.32
C ARG A 7 -20.20 9.39 -14.71
N HIS A 8 -19.08 8.91 -15.24
CA HIS A 8 -18.37 7.74 -14.72
C HIS A 8 -17.80 8.02 -13.32
N MET A 9 -17.12 9.16 -13.13
CA MET A 9 -16.61 9.59 -11.82
C MET A 9 -17.73 9.65 -10.78
N ARG A 10 -18.86 10.29 -11.13
CA ARG A 10 -20.03 10.37 -10.26
C ARG A 10 -20.54 8.99 -9.83
N ARG A 11 -20.61 8.04 -10.77
CA ARG A 11 -21.01 6.66 -10.49
C ARG A 11 -20.01 5.94 -9.59
N ARG A 12 -18.70 6.11 -9.82
CA ARG A 12 -17.65 5.57 -8.93
C ARG A 12 -17.74 6.13 -7.52
N LEU A 13 -18.08 7.41 -7.39
CA LEU A 13 -18.36 8.07 -6.10
C LEU A 13 -19.64 7.57 -5.43
N GLY A 14 -20.53 6.87 -6.16
CA GLY A 14 -21.80 6.37 -5.66
C GLY A 14 -22.83 7.46 -5.39
N VAL A 15 -22.79 8.60 -6.10
CA VAL A 15 -23.65 9.76 -5.83
C VAL A 15 -24.60 10.11 -6.98
N THR A 16 -25.70 10.79 -6.68
CA THR A 16 -26.63 11.36 -7.68
C THR A 16 -26.10 12.66 -8.28
N GLN A 17 -26.69 13.14 -9.38
CA GLN A 17 -26.30 14.42 -9.97
C GLN A 17 -26.53 15.59 -9.01
N ARG A 18 -27.61 15.55 -8.21
CA ARG A 18 -27.89 16.52 -7.15
C ARG A 18 -26.78 16.52 -6.10
N GLN A 19 -26.46 15.36 -5.54
CA GLN A 19 -25.41 15.24 -4.52
C GLN A 19 -24.03 15.66 -5.04
N LEU A 20 -23.73 15.40 -6.31
CA LEU A 20 -22.49 15.90 -6.92
C LEU A 20 -22.51 17.44 -7.04
N ALA A 21 -23.65 18.00 -7.43
CA ALA A 21 -23.85 19.45 -7.53
C ALA A 21 -23.67 20.12 -6.15
N ASP A 22 -24.26 19.53 -5.11
CA ASP A 22 -24.14 20.01 -3.73
C ASP A 22 -22.67 20.01 -3.26
N ARG A 23 -21.91 18.95 -3.58
CA ARG A 23 -20.46 18.87 -3.25
C ARG A 23 -19.59 19.88 -4.00
N LEU A 24 -20.03 20.29 -5.20
CA LEU A 24 -19.31 21.23 -6.06
C LEU A 24 -19.85 22.65 -5.96
N ASP A 25 -20.84 22.90 -5.10
CA ASP A 25 -21.51 24.20 -4.98
C ASP A 25 -21.96 24.75 -6.35
N VAL A 26 -22.77 23.96 -7.05
CA VAL A 26 -23.41 24.33 -8.33
C VAL A 26 -24.84 23.80 -8.36
N ASP A 27 -25.66 24.30 -9.29
CA ASP A 27 -26.99 23.73 -9.53
C ASP A 27 -26.92 22.35 -10.23
N GLN A 28 -27.89 21.48 -9.96
CA GLN A 28 -27.97 20.15 -10.58
C GLN A 28 -28.07 20.21 -12.11
N GLY A 29 -28.72 21.25 -12.66
CA GLY A 29 -28.80 21.49 -14.09
C GLY A 29 -27.44 21.71 -14.74
N THR A 30 -26.49 22.30 -14.00
CA THR A 30 -25.09 22.47 -14.43
C THR A 30 -24.40 21.12 -14.59
N VAL A 31 -24.52 20.22 -13.61
CA VAL A 31 -23.98 18.85 -13.71
C VAL A 31 -24.64 18.08 -14.86
N SER A 32 -25.95 18.24 -15.08
CA SER A 32 -26.65 17.63 -16.21
C SER A 32 -26.13 18.14 -17.57
N ARG A 33 -25.88 19.45 -17.72
CA ARG A 33 -25.27 20.01 -18.93
C ARG A 33 -23.87 19.46 -19.16
N TRP A 34 -23.05 19.36 -18.11
CA TRP A 34 -21.72 18.76 -18.19
C TRP A 34 -21.77 17.30 -18.64
N GLU A 35 -22.58 16.46 -18.01
CA GLU A 35 -22.69 15.03 -18.34
C GLU A 35 -23.26 14.76 -19.73
N ARG A 36 -24.03 15.69 -20.30
CA ARG A 36 -24.54 15.61 -21.68
C ARG A 36 -23.56 16.21 -22.70
N GLY A 37 -22.48 16.82 -22.26
CA GLY A 37 -21.50 17.49 -23.12
C GLY A 37 -21.98 18.82 -23.70
N VAL A 38 -23.07 19.39 -23.17
CA VAL A 38 -23.58 20.72 -23.59
C VAL A 38 -22.66 21.82 -23.11
N GLU A 39 -22.05 21.64 -21.94
CA GLU A 39 -21.12 22.57 -21.32
C GLU A 39 -19.92 21.78 -20.79
N ARG A 40 -18.76 22.41 -20.65
CA ARG A 40 -17.59 21.82 -19.98
C ARG A 40 -17.36 22.51 -18.64
N PRO A 41 -16.96 21.79 -17.58
CA PRO A 41 -16.60 22.43 -16.32
C PRO A 41 -15.40 23.37 -16.54
N ARG A 42 -15.38 24.49 -15.82
CA ARG A 42 -14.19 25.35 -15.78
C ARG A 42 -13.03 24.60 -15.12
N PRO A 43 -11.76 24.95 -15.41
CA PRO A 43 -10.60 24.26 -14.84
C PRO A 43 -10.65 24.04 -13.32
N ARG A 44 -11.16 25.04 -12.57
CA ARG A 44 -11.38 24.91 -11.12
C ARG A 44 -12.33 23.77 -10.75
N ARG A 45 -13.46 23.64 -11.45
CA ARG A 45 -14.45 22.57 -11.18
C ARG A 45 -13.93 21.20 -11.63
N GLU A 46 -13.11 21.16 -12.70
CA GLU A 46 -12.41 19.92 -13.07
C GLU A 46 -11.44 19.47 -11.97
N ALA A 47 -10.67 20.39 -11.38
CA ALA A 47 -9.78 20.09 -10.27
C ALA A 47 -10.53 19.59 -9.02
N GLU A 48 -11.67 20.20 -8.68
CA GLU A 48 -12.52 19.78 -7.56
C GLU A 48 -13.12 18.38 -7.79
N LEU A 49 -13.56 18.08 -9.02
CA LEU A 49 -14.02 16.73 -9.40
C LEU A 49 -12.93 15.67 -9.23
N LEU A 50 -11.73 15.96 -9.73
CA LEU A 50 -10.58 15.05 -9.59
C LEU A 50 -10.20 14.85 -8.13
N LYS A 51 -10.26 15.91 -7.32
CA LYS A 51 -10.03 15.81 -5.88
C LYS A 51 -11.04 14.86 -5.23
N LEU A 52 -12.35 15.07 -5.44
CA LEU A 52 -13.38 14.21 -4.88
C LEU A 52 -13.19 12.73 -5.24
N LEU A 53 -12.73 12.44 -6.46
CA LEU A 53 -12.44 11.07 -6.89
C LEU A 53 -11.26 10.47 -6.13
N ARG A 54 -10.14 11.20 -6.01
CA ARG A 54 -8.96 10.75 -5.26
C ARG A 54 -9.31 10.48 -3.80
N ASP A 55 -9.95 11.42 -3.12
CA ASP A 55 -10.34 11.28 -1.70
C ASP A 55 -11.22 10.03 -1.49
N ASN A 56 -12.07 9.70 -2.46
CA ASN A 56 -12.88 8.48 -2.41
C ASN A 56 -12.04 7.21 -2.58
N GLU A 57 -11.08 7.21 -3.51
CA GLU A 57 -10.17 6.09 -3.75
C GLU A 57 -9.29 5.82 -2.53
N ASP A 58 -8.70 6.87 -1.96
CA ASP A 58 -7.90 6.86 -0.73
C ASP A 58 -8.69 6.24 0.43
N ARG A 59 -9.90 6.76 0.69
CA ARG A 59 -10.79 6.22 1.73
C ARG A 59 -11.17 4.76 1.50
N ARG A 60 -11.42 4.37 0.24
CA ARG A 60 -11.73 2.97 -0.11
C ARG A 60 -10.50 2.07 0.01
N HIS A 61 -9.30 2.59 -0.23
CA HIS A 61 -8.06 1.86 -0.01
C HIS A 61 -7.89 1.59 1.48
N LEU A 62 -7.93 2.62 2.32
CA LEU A 62 -7.84 2.48 3.78
C LEU A 62 -8.88 1.49 4.33
N ALA A 63 -10.15 1.60 3.90
CA ALA A 63 -11.21 0.70 4.36
C ALA A 63 -10.93 -0.78 3.98
N ARG A 64 -10.39 -1.04 2.78
CA ARG A 64 -9.99 -2.39 2.37
C ARG A 64 -8.81 -2.89 3.19
N SER A 65 -7.81 -2.05 3.44
CA SER A 65 -6.63 -2.41 4.23
C SER A 65 -7.00 -2.75 5.67
N LEU A 66 -7.88 -1.96 6.29
CA LEU A 66 -8.45 -2.27 7.61
C LEU A 66 -9.23 -3.59 7.59
N ALA A 67 -10.03 -3.85 6.56
CA ALA A 67 -10.77 -5.10 6.44
C ALA A 67 -9.84 -6.32 6.32
N LEU A 68 -8.75 -6.23 5.55
CA LEU A 68 -7.75 -7.29 5.43
C LEU A 68 -7.16 -7.67 6.79
N VAL A 69 -6.83 -6.67 7.61
CA VAL A 69 -6.26 -6.89 8.95
C VAL A 69 -7.30 -7.39 9.94
N ARG A 70 -8.45 -6.74 10.03
CA ARG A 70 -9.49 -7.01 11.05
C ARG A 70 -10.23 -8.31 10.85
N HIS A 71 -10.40 -8.72 9.59
CA HIS A 71 -11.08 -9.96 9.24
C HIS A 71 -10.10 -11.10 8.93
N ASP A 72 -8.81 -10.92 9.27
CA ASP A 72 -7.77 -11.93 9.13
C ASP A 72 -7.72 -12.58 7.73
N VAL A 73 -7.93 -11.77 6.69
CA VAL A 73 -7.95 -12.24 5.29
C VAL A 73 -6.54 -12.70 4.88
N GLN A 74 -5.50 -12.12 5.50
CA GLN A 74 -4.10 -12.42 5.25
C GLN A 74 -3.26 -12.17 6.51
N THR A 75 -2.06 -12.77 6.56
CA THR A 75 -1.00 -12.40 7.52
C THR A 75 -0.58 -10.97 7.23
N ALA A 76 -1.16 -10.01 7.95
CA ALA A 76 -1.08 -8.59 7.62
C ALA A 76 -0.97 -7.70 8.86
N ALA A 77 -0.45 -6.50 8.67
CA ALA A 77 -0.36 -5.47 9.67
C ALA A 77 -0.55 -4.07 9.08
N LEU A 78 -0.85 -3.10 9.94
CA LEU A 78 -0.91 -1.69 9.59
C LEU A 78 0.13 -0.92 10.39
N LEU A 79 0.77 0.03 9.72
CA LEU A 79 1.63 1.02 10.31
C LEU A 79 1.04 2.41 10.10
N ASP A 80 1.32 3.33 11.02
CA ASP A 80 0.98 4.74 10.84
C ASP A 80 1.98 5.47 9.92
N ALA A 81 1.74 6.76 9.67
CA ALA A 81 2.62 7.60 8.85
C ALA A 81 4.07 7.72 9.35
N ARG A 82 4.33 7.34 10.61
CA ARG A 82 5.69 7.29 11.19
C ARG A 82 6.23 5.86 11.23
N LEU A 83 5.63 4.94 10.48
CA LEU A 83 5.99 3.53 10.45
C LEU A 83 5.97 2.86 11.83
N ARG A 84 5.04 3.26 12.71
CA ARG A 84 4.79 2.53 13.96
C ARG A 84 3.72 1.50 13.74
N LEU A 85 3.94 0.29 14.24
CA LEU A 85 2.96 -0.81 14.14
C LEU A 85 1.69 -0.47 14.93
N VAL A 86 0.55 -0.30 14.26
CA VAL A 86 -0.72 0.08 14.91
C VAL A 86 -1.71 -1.08 15.03
N GLU A 87 -1.71 -2.00 14.08
CA GLU A 87 -2.66 -3.12 14.05
C GLU A 87 -2.03 -4.34 13.40
N VAL A 88 -2.41 -5.54 13.84
CA VAL A 88 -1.90 -6.82 13.33
C VAL A 88 -3.04 -7.83 13.30
N SER A 89 -3.16 -8.55 12.18
CA SER A 89 -4.16 -9.60 12.00
C SER A 89 -3.93 -10.77 12.96
N ALA A 90 -4.95 -11.61 13.17
CA ALA A 90 -4.82 -12.74 14.11
C ALA A 90 -3.71 -13.71 13.67
N THR A 91 -3.65 -14.01 12.38
CA THR A 91 -2.58 -14.81 11.77
C THR A 91 -1.23 -14.07 11.81
N GLY A 92 -1.21 -12.74 11.63
CA GLY A 92 0.01 -11.93 11.84
C GLY A 92 0.57 -12.03 13.26
N ARG A 93 -0.29 -12.00 14.27
CA ARG A 93 0.11 -12.20 15.67
C ARG A 93 0.69 -13.60 15.90
N ALA A 94 0.08 -14.64 15.33
CA ALA A 94 0.63 -16.00 15.38
C ALA A 94 1.99 -16.08 14.68
N HIS A 95 2.15 -15.41 13.54
CA HIS A 95 3.39 -15.35 12.78
C HIS A 95 4.55 -14.69 13.55
N PHE A 96 4.28 -13.63 14.32
CA PHE A 96 5.25 -13.03 15.24
C PHE A 96 5.61 -13.95 16.42
N ARG A 97 4.61 -14.58 17.06
CA ARG A 97 4.84 -15.52 18.18
C ARG A 97 5.71 -16.71 17.78
N ALA A 98 5.48 -17.26 16.59
CA ALA A 98 6.28 -18.35 16.05
C ALA A 98 7.77 -17.98 15.86
N ARG A 99 8.10 -16.69 15.87
CA ARG A 99 9.47 -16.15 15.78
C ARG A 99 10.01 -15.64 17.12
N GLY A 100 9.30 -15.89 18.22
CA GLY A 100 9.72 -15.48 19.56
C GLY A 100 9.40 -14.04 19.92
N TYR A 101 8.53 -13.36 19.17
CA TYR A 101 8.10 -12.00 19.48
C TYR A 101 6.76 -11.98 20.21
N ASP A 102 6.61 -11.06 21.17
CA ASP A 102 5.30 -10.69 21.72
C ASP A 102 4.65 -9.62 20.83
N PRO A 103 3.56 -9.93 20.11
CA PRO A 103 2.89 -8.96 19.24
C PRO A 103 2.37 -7.74 19.99
N SER A 104 2.07 -7.85 21.29
CA SER A 104 1.56 -6.73 22.09
C SER A 104 2.66 -5.73 22.38
N ALA A 105 3.87 -6.20 22.69
CA ALA A 105 5.06 -5.36 22.87
C ALA A 105 5.55 -4.71 21.57
N LEU A 106 5.17 -5.25 20.40
CA LEU A 106 5.50 -4.65 19.10
C LEU A 106 4.58 -3.47 18.74
N LEU A 107 3.37 -3.37 19.28
CA LEU A 107 2.47 -2.26 19.00
C LEU A 107 3.10 -0.92 19.43
N GLY A 108 3.00 0.09 18.56
CA GLY A 108 3.63 1.39 18.72
C GLY A 108 5.15 1.41 18.52
N THR A 109 5.77 0.24 18.30
CA THR A 109 7.21 0.18 17.96
C THR A 109 7.42 0.72 16.55
N ASP A 110 8.35 1.64 16.45
CA ASP A 110 8.85 2.20 15.19
C ASP A 110 9.63 1.16 14.38
N PHE A 111 9.55 1.26 13.05
CA PHE A 111 10.18 0.30 12.15
C PHE A 111 11.71 0.25 12.27
N GLU A 112 12.40 1.38 12.45
CA GLU A 112 13.87 1.40 12.61
C GLU A 112 14.27 0.60 13.85
N ARG A 113 13.57 0.84 14.97
CA ARG A 113 13.77 0.07 16.20
C ARG A 113 13.47 -1.41 16.02
N TYR A 114 12.50 -1.77 15.18
CA TYR A 114 12.19 -3.17 14.89
C TYR A 114 13.30 -3.83 14.07
N THR A 115 13.82 -3.15 13.04
CA THR A 115 14.93 -3.67 12.22
C THR A 115 16.24 -3.77 12.98
N ASP A 116 16.51 -2.84 13.90
CA ASP A 116 17.66 -2.92 14.81
C ASP A 116 17.60 -4.18 15.69
N ARG A 117 16.43 -4.46 16.27
CA ARG A 117 16.21 -5.66 17.10
C ARG A 117 16.31 -6.96 16.30
N LEU A 118 15.97 -6.92 15.02
CA LEU A 118 16.15 -8.04 14.12
C LEU A 118 17.62 -8.31 13.77
N GLY A 119 18.49 -7.31 13.93
CA GLY A 119 19.87 -7.35 13.43
C GLY A 119 19.97 -7.05 11.93
N CYS A 120 18.98 -6.40 11.34
CA CYS A 120 18.95 -6.03 9.91
C CYS A 120 18.62 -4.53 9.71
N PRO A 121 19.39 -3.59 10.31
CA PRO A 121 19.13 -2.15 10.20
C PRO A 121 19.13 -1.64 8.75
N GLU A 122 19.88 -2.29 7.85
CA GLU A 122 19.94 -1.96 6.42
C GLU A 122 18.57 -1.96 5.74
N LEU A 123 17.59 -2.71 6.28
CA LEU A 123 16.24 -2.73 5.74
C LEU A 123 15.55 -1.36 5.86
N ALA A 124 15.83 -0.59 6.91
CA ALA A 124 15.32 0.77 7.06
C ALA A 124 15.91 1.72 6.01
N GLU A 125 17.20 1.59 5.70
CA GLU A 125 17.86 2.38 4.66
C GLU A 125 17.27 2.08 3.26
N HIS A 126 17.00 0.81 2.97
CA HIS A 126 16.35 0.44 1.71
C HIS A 126 14.92 0.97 1.61
N LEU A 127 14.18 0.96 2.71
CA LEU A 127 12.84 1.54 2.76
C LEU A 127 12.88 3.05 2.46
N LEU A 128 13.82 3.78 3.05
CA LEU A 128 14.03 5.20 2.78
C LEU A 128 14.36 5.43 1.29
N ARG A 129 15.28 4.65 0.72
CA ARG A 129 15.69 4.74 -0.69
C ARG A 129 14.56 4.43 -1.68
N SER A 130 13.56 3.66 -1.28
CA SER A 130 12.38 3.40 -2.13
C SER A 130 11.44 4.61 -2.25
N GLY A 131 11.51 5.57 -1.33
CA GLY A 131 10.57 6.69 -1.29
C GLY A 131 9.15 6.31 -0.84
N LEU A 132 8.95 5.10 -0.25
CA LEU A 132 7.64 4.65 0.22
C LEU A 132 6.95 5.65 1.17
N GLN A 133 7.68 6.22 2.14
CA GLN A 133 7.13 7.23 3.06
C GLN A 133 6.71 8.53 2.36
N GLY A 134 7.31 8.84 1.21
CA GLY A 134 6.97 10.00 0.39
C GLY A 134 5.79 9.75 -0.57
N GLY A 135 5.41 8.49 -0.77
CA GLY A 135 4.43 8.09 -1.77
C GLY A 135 5.02 7.88 -3.17
N ASP A 136 6.35 7.83 -3.30
CA ASP A 136 7.05 7.67 -4.58
C ASP A 136 7.16 6.20 -5.03
N SER A 137 6.67 5.27 -4.20
CA SER A 137 6.56 3.83 -4.50
C SER A 137 5.10 3.37 -4.53
N LEU A 138 4.72 2.56 -5.51
CA LEU A 138 3.46 1.78 -5.47
C LEU A 138 3.52 0.70 -4.39
N LEU A 139 4.65 0.01 -4.29
CA LEU A 139 4.91 -0.98 -3.25
C LEU A 139 6.41 -1.11 -2.99
N PHE A 140 6.73 -1.46 -1.75
CA PHE A 140 8.06 -1.91 -1.32
C PHE A 140 7.96 -3.37 -0.91
N ARG A 141 8.96 -4.18 -1.25
CA ARG A 141 8.94 -5.61 -0.99
C ARG A 141 10.30 -6.08 -0.50
N PHE A 142 10.29 -6.89 0.54
CA PHE A 142 11.51 -7.55 0.99
C PHE A 142 11.26 -9.02 1.32
N THR A 143 12.29 -9.82 1.17
CA THR A 143 12.33 -11.21 1.61
C THR A 143 13.33 -11.36 2.72
N ALA A 144 12.87 -11.82 3.87
CA ALA A 144 13.72 -12.09 5.03
C ALA A 144 13.75 -13.58 5.33
N ASN A 145 14.94 -14.08 5.66
CA ASN A 145 15.18 -15.42 6.17
C ASN A 145 15.34 -15.36 7.68
N PHE A 146 14.44 -16.02 8.41
CA PHE A 146 14.53 -16.16 9.86
C PHE A 146 15.03 -17.56 10.20
N ARG A 147 16.36 -17.77 10.18
CA ARG A 147 16.99 -19.05 10.56
C ARG A 147 16.40 -20.24 9.80
N GLY A 148 16.28 -20.10 8.49
CA GLY A 148 15.68 -21.05 7.57
C GLY A 148 14.19 -20.80 7.25
N ALA A 149 13.46 -20.04 8.07
CA ALA A 149 12.06 -19.72 7.81
C ALA A 149 11.90 -18.40 7.04
N GLY A 150 11.74 -18.50 5.73
CA GLY A 150 11.67 -17.36 4.81
C GLY A 150 10.26 -16.82 4.59
N HIS A 151 10.14 -15.51 4.37
CA HIS A 151 8.92 -14.93 3.81
C HIS A 151 9.18 -13.63 3.05
N THR A 152 8.34 -13.35 2.06
CA THR A 152 8.29 -12.06 1.37
C THR A 152 7.15 -11.23 1.93
N THR A 153 7.44 -10.02 2.37
CA THR A 153 6.45 -9.04 2.82
C THR A 153 6.33 -7.92 1.79
N ILE A 154 5.11 -7.57 1.42
CA ILE A 154 4.79 -6.41 0.60
C ILE A 154 4.28 -5.29 1.50
N TRP A 155 4.70 -4.06 1.21
CA TRP A 155 4.36 -2.82 1.90
C TRP A 155 3.72 -1.88 0.88
N GLU A 156 2.46 -1.51 1.11
CA GLU A 156 1.70 -0.60 0.25
C GLU A 156 1.38 0.69 1.02
N PRO A 157 1.69 1.87 0.46
CA PRO A 157 1.37 3.12 1.12
C PRO A 157 -0.13 3.40 1.05
N LEU A 158 -0.67 3.90 2.16
CA LEU A 158 -2.04 4.39 2.26
C LEU A 158 -1.98 5.91 2.14
N LEU A 159 -2.68 6.45 1.16
CA LEU A 159 -2.69 7.88 0.87
C LEU A 159 -3.97 8.54 1.38
N GLU A 160 -3.86 9.81 1.76
CA GLU A 160 -4.97 10.74 1.93
C GLU A 160 -4.50 12.11 1.41
N ASP A 161 -5.24 12.69 0.46
CA ASP A 161 -4.88 13.97 -0.18
C ASP A 161 -3.45 13.95 -0.77
N GLY A 162 -3.00 12.79 -1.27
CA GLY A 162 -1.67 12.60 -1.84
C GLY A 162 -0.53 12.54 -0.81
N ARG A 163 -0.84 12.37 0.47
CA ARG A 163 0.15 12.17 1.55
C ARG A 163 0.03 10.78 2.13
N VAL A 164 1.15 10.16 2.46
CA VAL A 164 1.15 8.87 3.15
C VAL A 164 0.65 9.05 4.58
N VAL A 165 -0.45 8.38 4.91
CA VAL A 165 -1.07 8.38 6.25
C VAL A 165 -0.84 7.06 7.00
N GLY A 166 -0.36 6.04 6.29
CA GLY A 166 0.00 4.75 6.86
C GLY A 166 0.52 3.78 5.81
N VAL A 167 0.84 2.57 6.23
CA VAL A 167 1.31 1.50 5.36
C VAL A 167 0.59 0.20 5.71
N LEU A 168 0.01 -0.45 4.71
CA LEU A 168 -0.43 -1.83 4.82
C LEU A 168 0.76 -2.74 4.54
N THR A 169 0.97 -3.75 5.38
CA THR A 169 1.95 -4.80 5.13
C THR A 169 1.30 -6.15 5.15
N TYR A 170 1.75 -7.06 4.29
CA TYR A 170 1.25 -8.43 4.27
C TYR A 170 2.26 -9.41 3.69
N VAL A 171 2.20 -10.65 4.18
CA VAL A 171 3.06 -11.72 3.68
C VAL A 171 2.51 -12.27 2.38
N ALA A 172 3.26 -12.14 1.30
CA ALA A 172 2.88 -12.61 -0.03
C ALA A 172 3.32 -14.04 -0.31
N SER A 173 4.42 -14.50 0.28
CA SER A 173 4.97 -15.83 0.04
C SER A 173 5.82 -16.31 1.21
N TYR A 174 5.90 -17.64 1.36
CA TYR A 174 6.73 -18.31 2.35
C TYR A 174 7.77 -19.18 1.65
N PHE A 175 8.95 -19.32 2.26
CA PHE A 175 10.08 -20.08 1.71
C PHE A 175 10.74 -20.88 2.82
N ALA A 176 11.39 -21.98 2.42
CA ALA A 176 12.37 -22.65 3.25
C ALA A 176 13.76 -22.29 2.72
N PHE A 177 14.60 -21.73 3.59
CA PHE A 177 16.02 -21.49 3.34
C PHE A 177 16.86 -22.48 4.15
N PRO A 178 18.12 -22.71 3.76
CA PRO A 178 19.09 -23.29 4.67
C PRO A 178 19.18 -22.45 5.95
N ASP A 179 19.18 -23.10 7.11
CA ASP A 179 19.42 -22.43 8.38
C ASP A 179 20.81 -21.77 8.36
N ASN A 180 20.86 -20.54 8.81
CA ASN A 180 22.03 -19.67 8.83
C ASN A 180 22.30 -19.10 10.21
N GLY A 181 21.61 -19.55 11.27
CA GLY A 181 21.79 -19.10 12.65
C GLY A 181 21.23 -17.69 12.94
N ASP A 182 21.17 -16.84 11.92
CA ASP A 182 20.80 -15.42 12.03
C ASP A 182 19.56 -15.07 11.18
N VAL A 183 19.04 -13.86 11.40
CA VAL A 183 18.08 -13.24 10.47
C VAL A 183 18.88 -12.56 9.37
N SER A 184 18.46 -12.72 8.11
CA SER A 184 19.09 -12.07 6.96
C SER A 184 18.06 -11.56 5.97
N ILE A 185 18.38 -10.45 5.31
CA ILE A 185 17.60 -9.93 4.18
C ILE A 185 18.14 -10.55 2.90
N GLU A 186 17.30 -11.32 2.22
CA GLU A 186 17.69 -12.08 1.02
C GLU A 186 17.32 -11.34 -0.27
N ARG A 187 16.37 -10.41 -0.22
CA ARG A 187 16.02 -9.56 -1.36
C ARG A 187 15.28 -8.30 -0.90
N VAL A 188 15.55 -7.17 -1.54
CA VAL A 188 14.72 -5.96 -1.42
C VAL A 188 14.50 -5.34 -2.79
N ASP A 189 13.25 -5.03 -3.11
CA ASP A 189 12.87 -4.34 -4.33
C ASP A 189 11.62 -3.47 -4.12
N PHE A 190 11.36 -2.56 -5.04
CA PHE A 190 10.17 -1.71 -5.02
C PHE A 190 9.68 -1.42 -6.45
N ILE A 191 8.47 -0.90 -6.57
CA ILE A 191 7.92 -0.43 -7.85
C ILE A 191 7.64 1.08 -7.71
N PRO A 192 8.25 1.96 -8.54
CA PRO A 192 8.00 3.40 -8.50
C PRO A 192 6.54 3.76 -8.81
N ALA A 193 6.03 4.85 -8.22
CA ALA A 193 4.67 5.35 -8.45
C ALA A 193 4.39 5.77 -9.91
N ASP A 194 5.42 6.22 -10.62
CA ASP A 194 5.37 6.68 -12.01
C ASP A 194 5.84 5.62 -13.03
N GLY A 195 6.19 4.42 -12.55
CA GLY A 195 6.72 3.33 -13.37
C GLY A 195 5.95 2.03 -13.18
N SER A 196 6.31 1.03 -13.99
CA SER A 196 5.80 -0.35 -13.84
C SER A 196 6.92 -1.37 -13.65
N ASP A 197 8.17 -0.94 -13.79
CA ASP A 197 9.33 -1.80 -13.67
C ASP A 197 9.74 -1.95 -12.20
N LEU A 198 10.13 -3.17 -11.86
CA LEU A 198 10.63 -3.51 -10.53
C LEU A 198 12.08 -3.05 -10.39
N VAL A 199 12.35 -2.26 -9.37
CA VAL A 199 13.69 -1.74 -9.05
C VAL A 199 14.28 -2.56 -7.90
N LEU A 200 15.37 -3.27 -8.18
CA LEU A 200 16.11 -4.05 -7.21
C LEU A 200 17.03 -3.16 -6.35
N LEU A 201 16.92 -3.26 -5.03
CA LEU A 201 17.73 -2.51 -4.08
C LEU A 201 18.80 -3.37 -3.38
N HIS A 202 18.55 -4.67 -3.25
CA HIS A 202 19.44 -5.61 -2.53
C HIS A 202 19.23 -7.06 -2.97
N GLU A 203 20.34 -7.80 -3.07
CA GLU A 203 20.35 -9.25 -3.23
C GLU A 203 21.23 -9.88 -2.14
N GLY A 204 20.63 -10.74 -1.33
CA GLY A 204 21.34 -11.52 -0.32
C GLY A 204 21.90 -12.82 -0.87
N VAL A 205 22.70 -13.49 -0.04
CA VAL A 205 23.44 -14.72 -0.39
C VAL A 205 22.52 -15.84 -0.90
N ARG A 206 21.28 -15.93 -0.39
CA ARG A 206 20.33 -16.99 -0.71
C ARG A 206 19.19 -16.50 -1.61
N SER A 207 19.34 -15.33 -2.22
CA SER A 207 18.34 -14.74 -3.12
C SER A 207 17.93 -15.68 -4.25
N GLY A 208 18.85 -16.54 -4.73
CA GLY A 208 18.59 -17.53 -5.78
C GLY A 208 17.54 -18.60 -5.42
N ALA A 209 17.24 -18.81 -4.14
CA ALA A 209 16.14 -19.69 -3.72
C ALA A 209 14.75 -19.04 -3.86
N ILE A 210 14.70 -17.72 -4.06
CA ILE A 210 13.47 -16.98 -4.31
C ILE A 210 13.13 -17.16 -5.80
N ARG A 211 12.24 -18.12 -6.12
CA ARG A 211 11.75 -18.27 -7.49
C ARG A 211 11.03 -16.99 -7.91
N GLN A 212 11.48 -16.35 -8.98
CA GLN A 212 10.67 -15.37 -9.68
C GLN A 212 9.47 -16.13 -10.28
N GLY A 213 8.29 -16.01 -9.65
CA GLY A 213 7.05 -16.40 -10.32
C GLY A 213 6.94 -15.60 -11.63
N PRO A 214 6.43 -16.20 -12.72
CA PRO A 214 6.52 -15.57 -14.02
C PRO A 214 5.84 -14.20 -13.99
N ALA A 215 6.49 -13.21 -14.59
CA ALA A 215 5.86 -12.02 -15.10
C ALA A 215 4.85 -12.43 -16.19
N GLN A 216 3.73 -13.03 -15.79
CA GLN A 216 2.54 -13.01 -16.62
C GLN A 216 1.92 -11.64 -16.41
N VAL A 217 2.41 -10.69 -17.22
CA VAL A 217 1.64 -9.52 -17.60
C VAL A 217 0.30 -10.08 -18.08
N LEU A 218 -0.73 -9.98 -17.23
CA LEU A 218 -2.10 -9.99 -17.70
C LEU A 218 -2.20 -8.81 -18.67
N ARG A 219 -2.05 -9.10 -19.96
CA ARG A 219 -2.48 -8.20 -21.02
C ARG A 219 -4.00 -8.15 -20.91
N LEU A 220 -4.50 -7.21 -20.11
CA LEU A 220 -5.89 -6.78 -20.16
C LEU A 220 -6.09 -5.83 -21.34
#